data_AF-A0A2V9PTK3-F1
#
_entry.id   AF-A0A2V9PTK3-F1
#
_cell.length_a   1.000
_cell.length_b   1.000
_cell.length_c   1.000
_cell.angle_alpha   90.00
_cell.angle_beta   90.00
_cell.angle_gamma   90.00
#
_symmetry.space_group_name_H-M   'P 1'
#
loop_
_entity.id
_entity.type
_entity.pdbx_description
1 polymer ?
#
loop_
_entity_poly.entity_id
_entity_poly.type
_entity_poly.pdbx_seq_one_letter_code
_entity_poly.pdbx_strand_id
1 'polypeptide(L)'
;MSNSGNNLHSPGAYSLDEILSQPQCWSASLEDLEQGKKLHSVAKRFARATEWLFIGCGSSYYVALSAAAAMERLTGLRSRALPASEILLFPDLVSASAGNCVPVLISRSGQTSEVVAAAQVLKTR
;
A
#
# COMPACT_ATOMS: atom_id res chain seq x y z
N MET A 1 38.62 -17.52 -16.45
CA MET A 1 38.56 -17.15 -15.03
C MET A 1 39.00 -15.70 -14.88
N SER A 2 38.07 -14.76 -14.94
CA SER A 2 38.29 -13.37 -14.52
C SER A 2 37.21 -13.06 -13.51
N ASN A 3 37.63 -12.89 -12.26
CA ASN A 3 36.77 -12.68 -11.10
C ASN A 3 36.18 -11.26 -11.17
N SER A 4 34.94 -11.15 -11.67
CA SER A 4 34.18 -9.91 -11.69
C SER A 4 33.78 -9.54 -10.26
N GLY A 5 34.66 -8.83 -9.56
CA GLY A 5 34.36 -8.23 -8.27
C GLY A 5 33.18 -7.28 -8.42
N ASN A 6 32.04 -7.69 -7.87
CA ASN A 6 30.78 -6.97 -7.89
C ASN A 6 30.93 -5.66 -7.10
N ASN A 7 31.18 -4.54 -7.80
CA ASN A 7 31.33 -3.21 -7.19
C ASN A 7 29.96 -2.65 -6.80
N LEU A 8 29.33 -3.22 -5.78
CA LEU A 8 28.16 -2.65 -5.09
C LEU A 8 28.51 -1.39 -4.26
N HIS A 9 29.64 -0.74 -4.52
CA HIS A 9 30.24 0.30 -3.67
C HIS A 9 30.27 1.71 -4.28
N SER A 10 29.78 1.93 -5.50
CA SER A 10 29.64 3.30 -6.04
C SER A 10 28.35 3.96 -5.51
N PRO A 11 28.36 5.26 -5.16
CA PRO A 11 27.16 5.99 -4.79
C PRO A 11 26.03 5.78 -5.81
N GLY A 12 24.84 5.37 -5.34
CA GLY A 12 23.67 5.13 -6.19
C GLY A 12 23.57 3.74 -6.83
N ALA A 13 24.56 2.85 -6.65
CA ALA A 13 24.52 1.49 -7.24
C ALA A 13 23.27 0.71 -6.83
N TYR A 14 22.90 0.74 -5.54
CA TYR A 14 21.69 0.08 -5.04
C TYR A 14 20.41 0.65 -5.64
N SER A 15 20.28 1.99 -5.72
CA SER A 15 19.10 2.61 -6.30
C SER A 15 18.95 2.30 -7.79
N LEU A 16 20.07 2.25 -8.53
CA LEU A 16 20.05 1.85 -9.93
C LEU A 16 19.60 0.39 -10.06
N ASP A 17 20.11 -0.52 -9.24
CA ASP A 17 19.72 -1.93 -9.26
C ASP A 17 18.24 -2.12 -8.89
N GLU A 18 17.74 -1.41 -7.87
CA GLU A 18 16.32 -1.38 -7.50
C GLU A 18 15.44 -0.83 -8.63
N ILE A 19 15.91 0.16 -9.40
CA ILE A 19 15.16 0.69 -10.54
C ILE A 19 15.15 -0.31 -11.70
N LEU A 20 16.31 -0.89 -12.03
CA LEU A 20 16.45 -1.80 -13.16
C LEU A 20 15.77 -3.15 -12.93
N SER A 21 15.55 -3.54 -11.68
CA SER A 21 14.82 -4.76 -11.30
C SER A 21 13.30 -4.61 -11.30
N GLN A 22 12.75 -3.40 -11.51
CA GLN A 22 11.29 -3.17 -11.48
C GLN A 22 10.49 -4.04 -12.46
N PRO A 23 10.91 -4.26 -13.73
CA PRO A 23 10.16 -5.13 -14.65
C PRO A 23 10.00 -6.56 -14.11
N GLN A 24 11.05 -7.12 -13.51
CA GLN A 24 11.03 -8.44 -12.90
C GLN A 24 10.16 -8.45 -11.65
N CYS A 25 10.26 -7.42 -10.81
CA CYS A 25 9.38 -7.27 -9.64
C CYS A 25 7.89 -7.20 -10.05
N TRP A 26 7.57 -6.55 -11.17
CA TRP A 26 6.20 -6.49 -11.69
C TRP A 26 5.73 -7.86 -12.19
N SER A 27 6.54 -8.58 -12.98
CA SER A 27 6.19 -9.93 -13.44
C SER A 27 5.91 -10.85 -12.27
N ALA A 28 6.83 -10.89 -11.30
CA ALA A 28 6.67 -11.71 -10.10
C ALA A 28 5.40 -11.32 -9.31
N SER A 29 5.10 -10.02 -9.19
CA SER A 29 3.88 -9.56 -8.49
C SER A 29 2.60 -9.98 -9.22
N LEU A 30 2.59 -9.95 -10.55
CA LEU A 30 1.44 -10.37 -11.36
C LEU A 30 1.24 -11.90 -11.29
N GLU A 31 2.32 -12.67 -11.40
CA GLU A 31 2.28 -14.12 -11.25
C GLU A 31 1.75 -14.54 -9.87
N ASP A 32 2.19 -13.87 -8.80
CA ASP A 32 1.73 -14.13 -7.43
C ASP A 32 0.23 -13.79 -7.26
N LEU A 33 -0.27 -12.78 -7.99
CA LEU A 33 -1.70 -12.44 -8.03
C LEU A 33 -2.52 -13.47 -8.80
N GLU A 34 -2.04 -13.96 -9.93
CA GLU A 34 -2.73 -14.97 -10.75
C GLU A 34 -2.82 -16.32 -10.04
N GLN A 35 -1.75 -16.74 -9.36
CA GLN A 35 -1.68 -18.00 -8.63
C GLN A 35 -2.31 -17.90 -7.24
N GLY A 36 -2.41 -16.69 -6.69
CA GLY A 36 -2.84 -16.42 -5.34
C GLY A 36 -4.36 -16.48 -5.16
N LYS A 37 -4.84 -17.31 -4.22
CA LYS A 37 -6.24 -17.26 -3.75
C LYS A 37 -6.52 -16.11 -2.77
N LYS A 38 -5.49 -15.36 -2.36
CA LYS A 38 -5.57 -14.29 -1.35
C LYS A 38 -6.51 -13.16 -1.79
N LEU A 39 -6.50 -12.78 -3.06
CA LEU A 39 -7.38 -11.72 -3.54
C LEU A 39 -8.86 -12.13 -3.41
N HIS A 40 -9.18 -13.38 -3.71
CA HIS A 40 -10.54 -13.90 -3.57
C HIS A 40 -11.01 -13.93 -2.11
N SER A 41 -10.12 -14.27 -1.16
CA SER A 41 -10.47 -14.23 0.26
C SER A 41 -10.68 -12.80 0.78
N VAL A 42 -9.86 -11.84 0.34
CA VAL A 42 -10.04 -10.40 0.63
C VAL A 42 -11.36 -9.89 0.06
N ALA A 43 -11.64 -10.17 -1.23
CA ALA A 43 -12.88 -9.76 -1.88
C ALA A 43 -14.11 -10.31 -1.14
N LYS A 44 -14.08 -11.59 -0.75
CA LYS A 44 -15.17 -12.21 0.03
C LYS A 44 -15.30 -11.58 1.43
N ARG A 45 -14.17 -11.35 2.12
CA ARG A 45 -14.15 -10.78 3.47
C ARG A 45 -14.72 -9.36 3.52
N PHE A 46 -14.55 -8.61 2.44
CA PHE A 46 -14.93 -7.21 2.33
C PHE A 46 -16.02 -6.96 1.26
N ALA A 47 -16.83 -7.98 0.95
CA ALA A 47 -17.87 -7.88 -0.08
C ALA A 47 -18.96 -6.83 0.20
N ARG A 48 -19.08 -6.39 1.46
CA ARG A 48 -20.01 -5.33 1.90
C ARG A 48 -19.32 -3.97 2.07
N ALA A 49 -18.08 -3.82 1.62
CA ALA A 49 -17.34 -2.57 1.71
C ALA A 49 -18.08 -1.46 0.95
N THR A 50 -18.29 -0.34 1.62
CA THR A 50 -18.93 0.84 1.02
C THR A 50 -17.91 1.91 0.66
N GLU A 51 -16.70 1.82 1.21
CA GLU A 51 -15.59 2.73 0.96
C GLU A 51 -14.25 2.04 1.20
N TRP A 52 -13.25 2.38 0.40
CA TRP A 52 -11.86 1.96 0.58
C TRP A 52 -10.98 3.15 0.95
N LEU A 53 -10.30 3.06 2.10
CA LEU A 53 -9.41 4.09 2.59
C LEU A 53 -7.95 3.61 2.53
N PHE A 54 -7.19 4.13 1.58
CA PHE A 54 -5.76 3.79 1.41
C PHE A 54 -4.88 4.73 2.24
N ILE A 55 -3.94 4.18 2.99
CA ILE A 55 -3.12 4.93 3.96
C ILE A 55 -1.65 4.59 3.76
N GLY A 56 -0.78 5.60 3.73
CA GLY A 56 0.66 5.41 3.63
C GLY A 56 1.44 6.58 4.24
N CYS A 57 2.75 6.41 4.40
CA CYS A 57 3.68 7.47 4.83
C CYS A 57 4.75 7.69 3.75
N GLY A 58 5.14 8.96 3.52
CA GLY A 58 6.14 9.33 2.52
C GLY A 58 5.77 8.82 1.12
N SER A 59 6.67 8.07 0.47
CA SER A 59 6.43 7.52 -0.87
C SER A 59 5.23 6.55 -0.94
N SER A 60 4.92 5.85 0.16
CA SER A 60 3.76 4.96 0.23
C SER A 60 2.43 5.71 0.18
N TYR A 61 2.41 7.00 0.55
CA TYR A 61 1.21 7.83 0.37
C TYR A 61 0.92 8.11 -1.12
N TYR A 62 1.95 8.28 -1.95
CA TYR A 62 1.74 8.42 -3.40
C TYR A 62 1.19 7.12 -4.03
N VAL A 63 1.61 5.96 -3.52
CA VAL A 63 0.98 4.68 -3.90
C VAL A 63 -0.48 4.63 -3.47
N ALA A 64 -0.80 5.10 -2.25
CA ALA A 64 -2.17 5.16 -1.76
C ALA A 64 -3.07 6.04 -2.64
N LEU A 65 -2.57 7.20 -3.10
CA LEU A 65 -3.29 8.08 -4.03
C LEU A 65 -3.61 7.38 -5.35
N SER A 66 -2.62 6.73 -5.96
CA SER A 66 -2.82 5.96 -7.21
C SER A 66 -3.79 4.79 -7.01
N ALA A 67 -3.69 4.08 -5.88
CA ALA A 67 -4.58 2.97 -5.56
C ALA A 67 -6.03 3.42 -5.37
N ALA A 68 -6.26 4.54 -4.67
CA ALA A 68 -7.59 5.09 -4.48
C ALA A 68 -8.23 5.48 -5.82
N ALA A 69 -7.50 6.21 -6.66
CA ALA A 69 -7.98 6.62 -7.98
C ALA A 69 -8.31 5.40 -8.87
N ALA A 70 -7.44 4.38 -8.89
CA ALA A 70 -7.67 3.17 -9.65
C ALA A 70 -8.87 2.36 -9.12
N MET A 71 -8.97 2.18 -7.79
CA MET A 71 -10.07 1.46 -7.14
C MET A 71 -11.41 2.08 -7.50
N GLU A 72 -11.54 3.40 -7.32
CA GLU A 72 -12.77 4.11 -7.63
C GLU A 72 -13.11 4.03 -9.12
N ARG A 73 -12.12 4.23 -9.99
CA ARG A 73 -12.33 4.20 -11.45
C ARG A 73 -12.77 2.83 -11.97
N LEU A 74 -12.21 1.74 -11.40
CA LEU A 74 -12.45 0.37 -11.85
C LEU A 74 -13.70 -0.25 -11.23
N THR A 75 -14.01 0.07 -9.97
CA THR A 75 -15.10 -0.58 -9.22
C THR A 75 -16.34 0.30 -9.03
N GLY A 76 -16.20 1.61 -9.17
CA GLY A 76 -17.25 2.58 -8.82
C GLY A 76 -17.50 2.73 -7.32
N LEU A 77 -16.77 1.99 -6.46
CA LEU A 77 -16.84 2.16 -5.02
C LEU A 77 -16.05 3.40 -4.61
N ARG A 78 -16.59 4.17 -3.65
CA ARG A 78 -15.92 5.33 -3.09
C ARG A 78 -14.53 4.93 -2.60
N SER A 79 -13.50 5.69 -2.98
CA SER A 79 -12.17 5.49 -2.45
C SER A 79 -11.43 6.79 -2.18
N ARG A 80 -10.64 6.80 -1.11
CA ARG A 80 -9.82 7.96 -0.74
C ARG A 80 -8.46 7.49 -0.25
N ALA A 81 -7.48 8.39 -0.35
CA ALA A 81 -6.18 8.21 0.26
C ALA A 81 -5.95 9.24 1.35
N LEU A 82 -5.35 8.85 2.47
CA LEU A 82 -4.91 9.76 3.52
C LEU A 82 -3.45 9.47 3.92
N PRO A 83 -2.65 10.50 4.22
CA PRO A 83 -1.37 10.29 4.90
C PRO A 83 -1.61 9.64 6.27
N ALA A 84 -0.71 8.76 6.70
CA ALA A 84 -0.79 8.16 8.03
C ALA A 84 -0.84 9.21 9.15
N SER A 85 -0.14 10.34 8.99
CA SER A 85 -0.15 11.46 9.95
C SER A 85 -1.54 12.06 10.17
N GLU A 86 -2.38 12.13 9.13
CA GLU A 86 -3.73 12.71 9.25
C GLU A 86 -4.63 11.83 10.11
N ILE A 87 -4.43 10.51 10.09
CA ILE A 87 -5.16 9.58 10.97
C ILE A 87 -4.80 9.83 12.44
N LEU A 88 -3.54 10.21 12.70
CA LEU A 88 -3.04 10.45 14.06
C LEU A 88 -3.46 11.83 14.57
N LEU A 89 -3.37 12.85 13.73
CA LEU A 89 -3.65 14.24 14.08
C LEU A 89 -5.15 14.55 14.10
N PHE A 90 -5.89 13.97 13.15
CA PHE A 90 -7.31 14.23 12.95
C PHE A 90 -8.08 12.91 12.79
N PRO A 91 -8.12 12.07 13.84
CA PRO A 91 -8.72 10.73 13.77
C PRO A 91 -10.20 10.75 13.38
N ASP A 92 -10.90 11.85 13.66
CA ASP A 92 -12.32 12.00 13.32
C ASP A 92 -12.58 12.14 11.81
N LEU A 93 -11.54 12.38 10.98
CA LEU A 93 -11.65 12.35 9.51
C LEU A 93 -12.13 10.99 8.96
N VAL A 94 -11.91 9.92 9.73
CA VAL A 94 -12.31 8.56 9.36
C VAL A 94 -13.67 8.17 9.97
N SER A 95 -14.03 8.76 11.12
CA SER A 95 -15.28 8.44 11.83
C SER A 95 -16.55 8.88 11.09
N ALA A 96 -16.47 9.78 10.11
CA ALA A 96 -17.64 10.24 9.34
C ALA A 96 -18.14 9.24 8.28
N SER A 97 -17.45 8.12 8.05
CA SER A 97 -17.96 7.04 7.19
C SER A 97 -18.75 6.05 8.04
N ALA A 98 -20.03 6.35 8.27
CA ALA A 98 -21.02 5.49 8.95
C ALA A 98 -21.35 4.18 8.19
N GLY A 99 -20.44 3.69 7.36
CA GLY A 99 -20.56 2.47 6.56
C GLY A 99 -19.37 1.53 6.77
N ASN A 100 -19.38 0.38 6.09
CA ASN A 100 -18.29 -0.59 6.13
C ASN A 100 -17.06 -0.06 5.37
N CYS A 101 -16.36 0.92 5.93
CA CYS A 101 -15.10 1.43 5.40
C CYS A 101 -13.97 0.43 5.64
N VAL A 102 -13.18 0.15 4.61
CA VAL A 102 -12.07 -0.80 4.68
C VAL A 102 -10.75 -0.04 4.57
N PRO A 103 -9.97 0.07 5.66
CA PRO A 103 -8.65 0.68 5.60
C PRO A 103 -7.62 -0.29 4.99
N VAL A 104 -6.79 0.23 4.09
CA VAL A 104 -5.68 -0.47 3.45
C VAL A 104 -4.39 0.28 3.75
N LEU A 105 -3.54 -0.29 4.60
CA LEU A 105 -2.31 0.34 5.05
C LEU A 105 -1.13 -0.16 4.20
N ILE A 106 -0.40 0.77 3.60
CA ILE A 106 0.71 0.52 2.67
C ILE A 106 2.01 0.94 3.34
N SER A 107 2.94 -0.01 3.48
CA SER A 107 4.29 0.23 4.01
C SER A 107 5.29 -0.73 3.39
N ARG A 108 6.43 -0.20 2.94
CA ARG A 108 7.54 -1.00 2.41
C ARG A 108 8.17 -1.92 3.47
N SER A 109 8.38 -1.43 4.69
CA SER A 109 9.04 -2.18 5.77
C SER A 109 8.06 -2.93 6.66
N GLY A 110 6.76 -2.61 6.61
CA GLY A 110 5.75 -3.11 7.54
C GLY A 110 5.91 -2.62 8.98
N GLN A 111 6.92 -1.80 9.26
CA GLN A 111 7.28 -1.33 10.60
C GLN A 111 7.29 0.20 10.71
N THR A 112 6.83 0.92 9.69
CA THR A 112 6.77 2.38 9.71
C THR A 112 5.89 2.83 10.88
N SER A 113 6.49 3.49 11.87
CA SER A 113 5.88 3.82 13.16
C SER A 113 4.54 4.53 13.01
N GLU A 114 4.44 5.48 12.08
CA GLU A 114 3.21 6.24 11.82
C GLU A 114 2.10 5.36 11.25
N VAL A 115 2.44 4.42 10.36
CA VAL A 115 1.47 3.47 9.78
C VAL A 115 0.98 2.49 10.84
N VAL A 116 1.88 2.00 11.71
CA VAL A 116 1.52 1.12 12.82
C VAL A 116 0.63 1.86 13.83
N ALA A 117 0.96 3.09 14.18
CA ALA A 117 0.15 3.91 15.07
C ALA A 117 -1.24 4.19 14.48
N ALA A 118 -1.32 4.53 13.18
CA ALA A 118 -2.58 4.72 12.49
C ALA A 118 -3.44 3.45 12.51
N ALA A 119 -2.82 2.28 12.34
CA ALA A 119 -3.52 0.99 12.45
C ALA A 119 -4.17 0.78 13.82
N GLN A 120 -3.51 1.21 14.90
CA GLN A 120 -4.06 1.08 16.25
C GLN A 120 -5.24 2.03 16.47
N VAL A 121 -5.13 3.28 16.03
CA VAL A 121 -6.24 4.25 16.09
C VAL A 121 -7.48 3.71 15.37
N LEU A 122 -7.30 3.11 14.19
CA LEU A 122 -8.37 2.52 13.38
C LEU A 122 -8.97 1.25 13.97
N LYS A 123 -8.27 0.53 14.85
CA LYS A 123 -8.81 -0.66 15.54
C LYS A 123 -9.68 -0.32 16.74
N THR A 124 -9.40 0.81 17.39
CA THR A 124 -10.08 1.24 18.62
C THR A 124 -11.37 2.02 18.36
N ARG A 125 -11.73 2.23 17.10
CA ARG A 125 -12.91 2.95 16.64
C ARG A 125 -13.76 2.05 15.77
#